data_AF-A0A164MWP7-F1
#
_entry.id   AF-A0A164MWP7-F1
#
_cell.length_a   1.000
_cell.length_b   1.000
_cell.length_c   1.000
_cell.angle_alpha   90.00
_cell.angle_beta   90.00
_cell.angle_gamma   90.00
#
_symmetry.space_group_name_H-M   'P 1'
#
loop_
_entity.id
_entity.type
_entity.pdbx_description
1 polymer ?
#
loop_
_entity_poly.entity_id
_entity_poly.type
_entity_poly.pdbx_seq_one_letter_code
_entity_poly.pdbx_strand_id
1 'polypeptide(L)'
;RFSIVSPWMKNGRVTEYIQENPHVEVIQLLAGVANGLLFLHSLQIVHRDLKPDNILISDEGSALLADFGLARLSEADPWLSSLHSNGGDAGGTTRWMAPELCPDDDMEPATKSTTETDIWALGC
;
A
#
# COMPACT_ATOMS: atom_id res chain seq x y z
N ARG A 1 13.66 -8.44 -21.28
CA ARG A 1 12.56 -8.92 -20.40
C ARG A 1 13.02 -8.69 -18.97
N PHE A 2 12.30 -7.89 -18.18
CA PHE A 2 12.65 -7.66 -16.78
C PHE A 2 11.84 -8.62 -15.91
N SER A 3 12.47 -9.12 -14.85
CA SER A 3 11.85 -9.97 -13.84
C SER A 3 12.30 -9.49 -12.47
N ILE A 4 11.40 -9.52 -11.49
CA ILE A 4 11.70 -9.34 -10.07
C ILE A 4 11.60 -10.71 -9.41
N VAL A 5 12.53 -11.00 -8.51
CA VAL A 5 12.54 -12.23 -7.71
C VAL A 5 12.45 -11.84 -6.25
N SER A 6 11.49 -12.39 -5.52
CA SER A 6 11.28 -12.18 -4.08
C SER A 6 11.08 -13.52 -3.38
N PRO A 7 11.24 -13.57 -2.04
CA PRO A 7 10.87 -14.76 -1.27
C PRO A 7 9.38 -15.13 -1.49
N TRP A 8 9.11 -16.43 -1.48
CA TRP A 8 7.75 -16.97 -1.55
C TRP A 8 7.15 -17.08 -0.15
N MET A 9 5.93 -16.55 0.03
CA MET A 9 5.21 -16.63 1.29
C MET A 9 4.19 -17.76 1.22
N LYS A 10 4.41 -18.86 1.94
CA LYS A 10 3.59 -20.09 1.80
C LYS A 10 2.14 -19.89 2.21
N ASN A 11 1.90 -18.97 3.15
CA ASN A 11 0.59 -18.68 3.67
C ASN A 11 -0.23 -17.72 2.78
N GLY A 12 0.30 -17.30 1.63
CA GLY A 12 -0.46 -16.57 0.61
C GLY A 12 -0.89 -15.17 1.04
N ARG A 13 -2.01 -14.68 0.49
CA ARG A 13 -2.55 -13.36 0.85
C ARG A 13 -3.38 -13.45 2.12
N VAL A 14 -3.52 -12.31 2.78
CA VAL A 14 -4.28 -12.20 4.03
C VAL A 14 -5.75 -12.61 3.87
N THR A 15 -6.34 -12.37 2.70
CA THR A 15 -7.75 -12.72 2.41
C THR A 15 -7.98 -14.22 2.46
N GLU A 16 -7.14 -15.01 1.78
CA GLU A 16 -7.21 -16.46 1.82
C GLU A 16 -6.82 -16.99 3.21
N TYR A 17 -5.77 -16.44 3.81
CA TYR A 17 -5.28 -16.89 5.11
C TYR A 17 -6.32 -16.77 6.23
N ILE A 18 -7.07 -15.65 6.30
CA ILE A 18 -8.12 -15.46 7.31
C ILE A 18 -9.31 -16.41 7.07
N GLN A 19 -9.64 -16.69 5.80
CA GLN A 19 -10.71 -17.64 5.46
C GLN A 19 -10.35 -19.07 5.89
N GLU A 20 -9.10 -19.47 5.69
CA GLU A 20 -8.59 -20.80 6.06
C GLU A 20 -8.34 -20.93 7.57
N ASN A 21 -8.09 -19.81 8.26
CA ASN A 21 -7.76 -19.75 9.68
C ASN A 21 -8.75 -18.85 10.45
N PRO A 22 -10.00 -19.28 10.66
CA PRO A 22 -11.04 -18.43 11.26
C PRO A 22 -10.79 -18.02 12.72
N HIS A 23 -9.82 -18.64 13.39
CA HIS A 23 -9.40 -18.33 14.75
C HIS A 23 -8.13 -17.47 14.82
N VAL A 24 -7.64 -16.98 13.68
CA VAL A 24 -6.47 -16.09 13.67
C VAL A 24 -6.79 -14.78 14.39
N GLU A 25 -5.84 -14.32 15.18
CA GLU A 25 -5.90 -13.01 15.84
C GLU A 25 -5.74 -11.90 14.78
N VAL A 26 -6.84 -11.51 14.13
CA VAL A 26 -6.85 -10.49 13.07
C VAL A 26 -6.21 -9.18 13.53
N ILE A 27 -6.35 -8.84 14.82
CA ILE A 27 -5.72 -7.64 15.39
C ILE A 27 -4.18 -7.67 15.30
N GLN A 28 -3.56 -8.86 15.39
CA GLN A 28 -2.12 -9.01 15.25
C GLN A 28 -1.69 -8.81 13.79
N LEU A 29 -2.50 -9.30 12.84
CA LEU A 29 -2.25 -9.07 11.41
C LEU A 29 -2.36 -7.58 11.08
N LEU A 30 -3.40 -6.89 11.54
CA LEU A 30 -3.57 -5.45 11.35
C LEU A 30 -2.42 -4.66 11.98
N ALA A 31 -1.97 -5.03 13.18
CA ALA A 31 -0.80 -4.42 13.80
C ALA A 31 0.47 -4.63 12.96
N GLY A 32 0.64 -5.81 12.36
CA GLY A 32 1.73 -6.10 11.42
C GLY A 32 1.71 -5.20 10.20
N VAL A 33 0.54 -5.06 9.56
CA VAL A 33 0.33 -4.16 8.40
C VAL A 33 0.64 -2.71 8.79
N ALA A 34 0.10 -2.24 9.91
CA ALA A 34 0.33 -0.88 10.40
C ALA A 34 1.81 -0.61 10.71
N ASN A 35 2.53 -1.58 11.29
CA ASN A 35 3.96 -1.47 11.53
C ASN A 35 4.78 -1.40 10.23
N GLY A 36 4.42 -2.23 9.23
CA GLY A 36 5.04 -2.17 7.91
C GLY A 36 4.80 -0.81 7.24
N LEU A 37 3.59 -0.27 7.36
CA LEU A 37 3.24 1.01 6.78
C LEU A 37 3.94 2.18 7.49
N LEU A 38 3.98 2.14 8.82
CA LEU A 38 4.75 3.08 9.64
C LEU A 38 6.23 3.10 9.23
N PHE A 39 6.82 1.93 8.96
CA PHE A 39 8.19 1.84 8.47
C PHE A 39 8.36 2.54 7.12
N LEU A 40 7.47 2.30 6.14
CA LEU A 40 7.51 3.01 4.86
C LEU A 40 7.38 4.53 5.03
N HIS A 41 6.40 4.96 5.81
CA HIS A 41 6.12 6.38 6.05
C HIS A 41 7.29 7.08 6.77
N SER A 42 8.01 6.39 7.65
CA SER A 42 9.23 6.91 8.27
C SER A 42 10.36 7.19 7.27
N LEU A 43 10.36 6.49 6.13
CA LEU A 43 11.27 6.70 5.01
C LEU A 43 10.70 7.64 3.95
N GLN A 44 9.57 8.30 4.24
CA GLN A 44 8.83 9.12 3.29
C GLN A 44 8.43 8.32 2.04
N ILE A 45 8.09 7.04 2.17
CA ILE A 45 7.60 6.21 1.05
C ILE A 45 6.08 6.03 1.20
N VAL A 46 5.33 6.36 0.15
CA VAL A 46 3.90 6.11 0.02
C VAL A 46 3.70 4.84 -0.80
N HIS A 47 2.86 3.91 -0.33
CA HIS A 47 2.60 2.62 -0.99
C HIS A 47 1.73 2.78 -2.25
N ARG A 48 0.67 3.60 -2.19
CA ARG A 48 -0.23 3.99 -3.30
C ARG A 48 -1.15 2.90 -3.85
N ASP A 49 -0.97 1.65 -3.44
CA ASP A 49 -1.88 0.53 -3.76
C ASP A 49 -2.02 -0.44 -2.58
N LEU A 50 -2.18 0.09 -1.37
CA LEU A 50 -2.43 -0.74 -0.19
C LEU A 50 -3.83 -1.37 -0.30
N LYS A 51 -3.88 -2.70 -0.25
CA LYS A 51 -5.11 -3.50 -0.33
C LYS A 51 -4.87 -4.91 0.22
N PRO A 52 -5.91 -5.68 0.57
CA PRO A 52 -5.75 -7.05 1.06
C PRO A 52 -4.96 -7.96 0.10
N ASP A 53 -5.10 -7.77 -1.22
CA ASP A 53 -4.34 -8.57 -2.20
C ASP A 53 -2.81 -8.34 -2.15
N ASN A 54 -2.40 -7.18 -1.63
CA ASN A 54 -1.01 -6.75 -1.49
C ASN A 54 -0.49 -6.96 -0.06
N ILE A 55 -1.21 -7.73 0.76
CA ILE A 55 -0.75 -8.15 2.10
C ILE A 55 -0.54 -9.66 2.05
N LEU A 56 0.71 -10.09 2.22
CA LEU A 56 1.10 -11.49 2.29
C LEU A 56 1.34 -11.91 3.73
N ILE A 57 1.10 -13.18 4.03
CA ILE A 57 1.38 -13.75 5.35
C ILE A 57 2.67 -14.55 5.27
N SER A 58 3.67 -14.19 6.09
CA SER A 58 4.95 -14.89 6.18
C SER A 58 4.75 -16.34 6.63
N ASP A 59 5.77 -17.19 6.42
CA ASP A 59 5.73 -18.59 6.87
C ASP A 59 5.52 -18.71 8.39
N GLU A 60 5.93 -17.69 9.16
CA GLU A 60 5.75 -17.54 10.61
C GLU A 60 4.42 -16.90 11.02
N GLY A 61 3.54 -16.57 10.05
CA GLY A 61 2.21 -16.02 10.32
C GLY A 61 2.16 -14.50 10.47
N SER A 62 3.24 -13.77 10.13
CA SER A 62 3.26 -12.30 10.21
C SER A 62 2.74 -11.65 8.93
N ALA A 63 1.96 -10.57 9.05
CA ALA A 63 1.52 -9.80 7.88
C ALA A 63 2.65 -8.93 7.32
N LEU A 64 2.85 -8.99 5.99
CA LEU A 64 3.89 -8.30 5.24
C LEU A 64 3.27 -7.50 4.09
N LEU A 65 3.75 -6.28 3.89
CA LEU A 65 3.39 -5.48 2.71
C LEU A 65 4.10 -6.03 1.46
N ALA A 66 3.39 -6.05 0.33
CA ALA A 66 3.88 -6.51 -0.96
C ALA A 66 3.40 -5.58 -2.09
N ASP A 67 3.99 -5.76 -3.27
CA ASP A 67 3.71 -4.97 -4.49
C ASP A 67 3.97 -3.46 -4.35
N PHE A 68 5.26 -3.11 -4.39
CA PHE A 68 5.74 -1.72 -4.38
C PHE A 68 5.81 -1.11 -5.79
N GLY A 69 5.12 -1.69 -6.79
CA GLY A 69 5.21 -1.23 -8.18
C GLY A 69 4.74 0.21 -8.38
N LEU A 70 3.82 0.66 -7.53
CA LEU A 70 3.28 2.02 -7.53
C LEU A 70 3.89 2.91 -6.44
N ALA A 71 4.74 2.36 -5.56
CA ALA A 71 5.31 3.11 -4.46
C ALA A 71 6.17 4.30 -4.94
N ARG A 72 6.13 5.39 -4.18
CA ARG A 72 6.84 6.64 -4.48
C ARG A 72 7.36 7.27 -3.20
N LEU A 73 8.40 8.10 -3.31
CA LEU A 73 8.74 8.97 -2.20
C LEU A 73 7.70 10.09 -2.13
N SER A 74 7.31 10.45 -0.92
CA SER A 74 6.47 11.59 -0.63
C SER A 74 7.15 12.85 -1.14
N GLU A 75 6.41 13.66 -1.88
CA GLU A 75 6.87 14.93 -2.45
C GLU A 75 6.98 16.06 -1.40
N ALA A 76 6.94 15.74 -0.11
CA ALA A 76 7.11 16.72 0.97
C ALA A 76 8.44 17.50 0.85
N ASP A 77 9.45 16.93 0.19
CA ASP A 77 10.70 17.63 -0.15
C ASP A 77 10.73 18.02 -1.65
N PRO A 78 10.84 19.32 -1.97
CA PRO A 78 10.95 19.82 -3.35
C PRO A 78 12.13 19.22 -4.14
N TRP A 79 13.22 18.83 -3.47
CA TRP A 79 14.38 18.23 -4.13
C TRP A 79 14.07 16.79 -4.56
N LEU A 80 13.37 16.05 -3.70
CA LEU A 80 12.97 14.66 -3.95
C LEU A 80 11.91 14.56 -5.05
N SER A 81 11.03 15.56 -5.12
CA SER A 81 10.01 15.71 -6.17
C SER A 81 10.61 15.78 -7.58
N SER A 82 11.82 16.33 -7.72
CA SER A 82 12.52 16.46 -9.01
C SER A 82 13.13 15.15 -9.54
N LEU A 83 13.30 14.15 -8.66
CA LEU A 83 13.85 12.83 -9.01
C LEU A 83 12.80 11.86 -9.55
N HIS A 84 11.50 12.20 -9.43
CA HIS A 84 10.41 11.36 -9.89
C HIS A 84 9.96 11.76 -11.31
N SER A 85 9.91 10.78 -12.20
CA SER A 85 9.32 10.93 -13.54
C SER A 85 7.84 11.29 -13.42
N ASN A 86 7.36 12.22 -14.26
CA ASN A 86 5.97 12.70 -14.44
C ASN A 86 4.91 11.61 -14.80
N GLY A 87 5.13 10.34 -14.43
CA GLY A 87 4.11 9.30 -14.55
C GLY A 87 2.95 9.66 -13.61
N GLY A 88 1.82 10.04 -14.20
CA GLY A 88 0.70 10.64 -13.50
C GLY A 88 0.17 9.82 -12.32
N ASP A 89 -0.57 10.51 -11.44
CA ASP A 89 -1.21 9.93 -10.25
C ASP A 89 -2.38 8.97 -10.54
N ALA A 90 -2.65 8.70 -11.81
CA ALA A 90 -3.60 7.68 -12.25
C ALA A 90 -3.00 6.27 -12.05
N GLY A 91 -3.16 5.71 -10.85
CA GLY A 91 -2.77 4.35 -10.54
C GLY A 91 -3.28 3.91 -9.17
N GLY A 92 -3.34 2.60 -8.94
CA GLY A 92 -3.88 2.01 -7.71
C GLY A 92 -5.29 1.46 -7.92
N THR A 93 -5.82 0.81 -6.89
CA THR A 93 -7.09 0.09 -6.97
C THR A 93 -8.23 0.94 -6.43
N THR A 94 -9.14 1.39 -7.31
CA THR A 94 -10.21 2.38 -7.02
C THR A 94 -11.04 2.10 -5.77
N ARG A 95 -11.30 0.83 -5.43
CA ARG A 95 -12.05 0.45 -4.23
C ARG A 95 -11.39 0.92 -2.92
N TRP A 96 -10.07 1.03 -2.90
CA TRP A 96 -9.26 1.34 -1.72
C TRP A 96 -8.70 2.76 -1.75
N MET A 97 -9.02 3.54 -2.79
CA MET A 97 -8.55 4.91 -2.94
C MET A 97 -9.23 5.84 -1.94
N ALA A 98 -8.43 6.76 -1.40
CA ALA A 98 -8.93 7.86 -0.59
C ALA A 98 -9.81 8.80 -1.44
N PRO A 99 -10.85 9.42 -0.85
CA PRO A 99 -11.81 10.24 -1.60
C PRO A 99 -11.15 11.43 -2.30
N GLU A 100 -10.09 12.00 -1.73
CA GLU A 100 -9.31 13.10 -2.32
C GLU A 100 -8.56 12.70 -3.60
N LEU A 101 -8.37 11.40 -3.85
CA LEU A 101 -7.80 10.86 -5.09
C LEU A 101 -8.86 10.62 -6.19
N CYS A 102 -10.14 10.77 -5.84
CA CYS A 102 -11.28 10.56 -6.74
C CYS A 102 -12.06 11.87 -6.94
N PRO A 103 -11.47 12.92 -7.53
CA PRO A 103 -12.18 14.17 -7.77
C PRO A 103 -13.36 13.96 -8.73
N ASP A 104 -14.46 14.67 -8.49
CA ASP A 104 -15.55 14.79 -9.46
C ASP A 104 -15.04 15.53 -10.73
N ASP A 105 -15.58 15.19 -11.90
CA ASP A 105 -15.16 15.63 -13.25
C ASP A 105 -14.98 17.17 -13.43
N ASP A 106 -15.44 18.00 -12.48
CA ASP A 106 -15.47 19.46 -12.56
C ASP A 106 -14.54 20.21 -11.56
N MET A 107 -13.74 19.55 -10.73
CA MET A 107 -12.94 20.21 -9.67
C MET A 107 -11.50 19.70 -9.57
N GLU A 108 -10.54 20.59 -9.86
CA GLU A 108 -9.09 20.54 -9.59
C GLU A 108 -8.36 19.22 -10.02
N PRO A 109 -7.07 19.27 -10.38
CA PRO A 109 -6.32 18.03 -10.59
C PRO A 109 -6.38 17.17 -9.31
N ALA A 110 -6.61 15.86 -9.47
CA ALA A 110 -6.60 14.90 -8.37
C ALA A 110 -5.42 15.16 -7.44
N THR A 111 -5.68 15.17 -6.13
CA THR A 111 -4.60 15.38 -5.17
C THR A 111 -3.56 14.27 -5.32
N LYS A 112 -2.30 14.61 -5.02
CA LYS A 112 -1.22 13.62 -5.09
C LYS A 112 -1.40 12.61 -3.96
N SER A 113 -1.05 11.35 -4.21
CA SER A 113 -1.06 10.35 -3.15
C SER A 113 -0.03 10.68 -2.07
N THR A 114 -0.47 10.67 -0.81
CA THR A 114 0.33 10.97 0.38
C THR A 114 0.30 9.80 1.37
N THR A 115 1.07 9.92 2.45
CA THR A 115 1.03 8.97 3.56
C THR A 115 -0.39 8.79 4.11
N GLU A 116 -1.18 9.86 4.17
CA GLU A 116 -2.56 9.85 4.64
C GLU A 116 -3.48 9.02 3.73
N THR A 117 -3.22 9.02 2.41
CA THR A 117 -3.98 8.19 1.47
C THR A 117 -3.77 6.69 1.68
N ASP A 118 -2.57 6.26 2.13
CA ASP A 118 -2.37 4.88 2.56
C ASP A 118 -3.10 4.58 3.88
N ILE A 119 -3.20 5.56 4.79
CA ILE A 119 -3.95 5.39 6.06
C ILE A 119 -5.44 5.22 5.80
N TRP A 120 -6.00 5.91 4.80
CA TRP A 120 -7.36 5.64 4.34
C TRP A 120 -7.52 4.19 3.88
N ALA A 121 -6.62 3.73 3.01
CA ALA A 121 -6.65 2.36 2.49
C ALA A 121 -6.51 1.30 3.60
N LEU A 122 -5.70 1.58 4.64
CA LEU A 122 -5.59 0.74 5.83
C LEU A 122 -6.89 0.64 6.64
N GLY A 123 -7.72 1.69 6.61
CA GLY A 123 -8.99 1.75 7.33
C GLY A 123 -10.18 1.08 6.64
N CYS A 124 -10.01 0.68 5.37
CA CYS A 124 -11.03 0.01 4.55
C CYS A 124 -11.08 -1.50 4.83
#